data_AF-A0A7S3H8F3-F1
#
_entry.id   AF-A0A7S3H8F3-F1
#
_cell.length_a   1.000
_cell.length_b   1.000
_cell.length_c   1.000
_cell.angle_alpha   90.00
_cell.angle_beta   90.00
_cell.angle_gamma   90.00
#
_symmetry.space_group_name_H-M   'P 1'
#
loop_
_entity.id
_entity.type
_entity.pdbx_description
1 polymer ?
#
loop_
_entity_poly.entity_id
_entity_poly.type
_entity_poly.pdbx_seq_one_letter_code
_entity_poly.pdbx_strand_id
1 'polypeptide(L)'
;EAEGSRKEAQSVAEKGKMKLELANRLTSALGSEKVRWGEGIERLRIERTLLVGDCLLSSAFISYIGPFTKSYREKLMDETLCPLLSAPPVGAPIPMTEDIETIGIMCSDAEIAEYQTQGLPSDRVSAENS
;
A
#
# COMPACT_ATOMS: atom_id res chain seq x y z
N GLU A 1 -56.65 -28.33 11.40
CA GLU A 1 -55.29 -28.79 11.73
C GLU A 1 -54.36 -28.92 10.52
N ALA A 2 -54.75 -29.60 9.44
CA ALA A 2 -53.87 -29.83 8.27
C ALA A 2 -53.36 -28.54 7.57
N GLU A 3 -54.19 -27.49 7.47
CA GLU A 3 -53.77 -26.21 6.87
C GLU A 3 -52.73 -25.44 7.71
N GLY A 4 -52.79 -25.55 9.04
CA GLY A 4 -51.83 -24.92 9.95
C GLY A 4 -50.45 -25.54 9.83
N SER A 5 -50.38 -26.88 9.84
CA SER A 5 -49.15 -27.64 9.64
C SER A 5 -48.52 -27.38 8.27
N ARG A 6 -49.35 -27.25 7.22
CA ARG A 6 -48.88 -26.88 5.87
C ARG A 6 -48.26 -25.48 5.82
N LYS A 7 -48.86 -24.49 6.48
CA LYS A 7 -48.31 -23.13 6.58
C LYS A 7 -47.00 -23.09 7.36
N GLU A 8 -46.89 -23.84 8.46
CA GLU A 8 -45.63 -23.94 9.21
C GLU A 8 -44.51 -24.56 8.37
N ALA A 9 -44.79 -25.66 7.67
CA ALA A 9 -43.81 -26.30 6.79
C ALA A 9 -43.34 -25.34 5.67
N GLN A 10 -44.24 -24.56 5.09
CA GLN A 10 -43.90 -23.53 4.10
C GLN A 10 -43.03 -22.42 4.71
N SER A 11 -43.36 -21.93 5.91
CA SER A 11 -42.57 -20.91 6.61
C SER A 11 -41.14 -21.41 6.92
N VAL A 12 -41.00 -22.66 7.35
CA VAL A 12 -39.69 -23.27 7.60
C VAL A 12 -38.88 -23.40 6.30
N ALA A 13 -39.53 -23.82 5.21
CA ALA A 13 -38.89 -23.92 3.90
C ALA A 13 -38.40 -22.55 3.37
N GLU A 14 -39.21 -21.49 3.50
CA GLU A 14 -38.81 -20.13 3.11
C GLU A 14 -37.63 -19.61 3.94
N LYS A 15 -37.66 -19.79 5.27
CA LYS A 15 -36.54 -19.42 6.15
C LYS A 15 -35.26 -20.19 5.78
N GLY A 16 -35.38 -21.46 5.43
CA GLY A 16 -34.27 -22.28 4.95
C GLY A 16 -33.68 -21.75 3.64
N LYS A 17 -34.55 -21.41 2.67
CA LYS A 17 -34.14 -20.82 1.39
C LYS A 17 -33.41 -19.49 1.57
N MET A 18 -33.94 -18.58 2.40
CA MET A 18 -33.28 -17.30 2.70
C MET A 18 -31.89 -17.49 3.32
N LYS A 19 -31.75 -18.42 4.28
CA LYS A 19 -30.45 -18.74 4.88
C LYS A 19 -29.46 -19.30 3.86
N LEU A 20 -29.92 -20.16 2.96
CA LEU A 20 -29.09 -20.74 1.91
C LEU A 20 -28.64 -19.68 0.89
N GLU A 21 -29.53 -18.76 0.49
CA GLU A 21 -29.18 -17.63 -0.36
C GLU A 21 -28.12 -16.73 0.29
N LEU A 22 -28.26 -16.43 1.58
CA LEU A 22 -27.28 -15.64 2.33
C LEU A 22 -25.93 -16.37 2.43
N ALA A 23 -25.94 -17.68 2.72
CA ALA A 23 -24.74 -18.50 2.77
C ALA A 23 -24.02 -18.50 1.41
N ASN A 24 -24.74 -18.68 0.30
CA ASN A 24 -24.15 -18.63 -1.03
C ASN A 24 -23.53 -17.26 -1.35
N ARG A 25 -24.20 -16.16 -0.98
CA ARG A 25 -23.65 -14.81 -1.14
C ARG A 25 -22.36 -14.63 -0.33
N LEU A 26 -22.35 -15.11 0.92
CA LEU A 26 -21.17 -15.04 1.78
C LEU A 26 -20.02 -15.88 1.21
N THR A 27 -20.27 -17.10 0.76
CA THR A 27 -19.26 -17.96 0.12
C THR A 27 -18.68 -17.29 -1.12
N SER A 28 -19.52 -16.65 -1.95
CA SER A 28 -19.05 -15.90 -3.11
C SER A 28 -18.16 -14.72 -2.71
N ALA A 29 -18.55 -13.93 -1.70
CA ALA A 29 -17.78 -12.79 -1.21
C ALA A 29 -16.44 -13.21 -0.59
N LEU A 30 -16.42 -14.32 0.16
CA LEU A 30 -15.19 -14.91 0.70
C LEU A 30 -14.29 -15.44 -0.41
N GLY A 31 -14.87 -15.97 -1.49
CA GLY A 31 -14.13 -16.39 -2.67
C GLY A 31 -13.37 -15.23 -3.32
N SER A 32 -14.03 -14.09 -3.53
CA SER A 32 -13.35 -12.89 -4.05
C SER A 32 -12.30 -12.34 -3.09
N GLU A 33 -12.59 -12.37 -1.78
CA GLU A 33 -11.67 -11.87 -0.77
C GLU A 33 -10.40 -12.72 -0.66
N LYS A 34 -10.52 -14.05 -0.83
CA LYS A 34 -9.37 -14.96 -0.92
C LYS A 34 -8.42 -14.60 -2.06
N VAL A 35 -8.96 -14.24 -3.23
CA VAL A 35 -8.15 -13.81 -4.39
C VAL A 35 -7.41 -12.52 -4.06
N ARG A 36 -8.13 -11.52 -3.54
CA ARG A 36 -7.58 -10.22 -3.14
C ARG A 36 -6.46 -10.36 -2.11
N TRP A 37 -6.63 -11.22 -1.11
CA TRP A 37 -5.58 -11.50 -0.13
C TRP A 37 -4.39 -12.24 -0.74
N GLY A 38 -4.63 -13.16 -1.66
CA GLY A 38 -3.58 -13.85 -2.41
C GLY A 38 -2.69 -12.87 -3.17
N GLU A 39 -3.29 -11.93 -3.91
CA GLU A 39 -2.60 -10.84 -4.60
C GLU A 39 -1.85 -9.94 -3.62
N GLY A 40 -2.48 -9.62 -2.48
CA GLY A 40 -1.86 -8.83 -1.41
C GLY A 40 -0.61 -9.48 -0.83
N ILE A 41 -0.64 -10.80 -0.61
CA ILE A 41 0.52 -11.55 -0.11
C ILE A 41 1.67 -11.49 -1.11
N GLU A 42 1.38 -11.63 -2.41
CA GLU A 42 2.43 -11.61 -3.43
C GLU A 42 3.06 -10.22 -3.55
N ARG A 43 2.25 -9.16 -3.50
CA ARG A 43 2.76 -7.78 -3.45
C ARG A 43 3.65 -7.57 -2.22
N LEU A 44 3.20 -7.98 -1.03
CA LEU A 44 3.99 -7.85 0.20
C LEU A 44 5.31 -8.64 0.15
N ARG A 45 5.36 -9.76 -0.58
CA ARG A 45 6.61 -10.51 -0.78
C ARG A 45 7.60 -9.71 -1.61
N ILE A 46 7.14 -9.05 -2.67
CA ILE A 46 7.97 -8.17 -3.50
C ILE A 46 8.44 -6.98 -2.67
N GLU A 47 7.53 -6.25 -2.03
CA GLU A 47 7.85 -5.09 -1.19
C GLU A 47 8.88 -5.44 -0.11
N ARG A 48 8.76 -6.62 0.54
CA ARG A 48 9.74 -7.09 1.53
C ARG A 48 11.16 -7.17 0.96
N THR A 49 11.34 -7.55 -0.30
CA THR A 49 12.67 -7.64 -0.92
C THR A 49 13.28 -6.27 -1.22
N LEU A 50 12.45 -5.25 -1.44
CA LEU A 50 12.86 -3.89 -1.79
C LEU A 50 13.02 -2.99 -0.56
N LEU A 51 12.32 -3.31 0.53
CA LEU A 51 12.22 -2.52 1.76
C LEU A 51 13.57 -2.02 2.29
N VAL A 52 14.62 -2.85 2.23
CA VAL A 52 15.94 -2.47 2.75
C VAL A 52 16.56 -1.35 1.93
N GLY A 53 16.51 -1.43 0.60
CA GLY A 53 17.02 -0.37 -0.28
C GLY A 53 16.20 0.91 -0.15
N ASP A 54 14.88 0.77 -0.10
CA ASP A 54 13.94 1.88 0.04
C ASP A 54 14.15 2.64 1.35
N CYS A 55 14.26 1.93 2.49
CA CYS A 55 14.56 2.55 3.78
C CYS A 55 15.94 3.23 3.79
N LEU A 56 16.95 2.64 3.15
CA LEU A 56 18.30 3.21 3.11
C LEU A 56 18.31 4.52 2.31
N LEU A 57 17.63 4.56 1.16
CA LEU A 57 17.50 5.77 0.35
C LEU A 57 16.72 6.86 1.08
N SER A 58 15.57 6.54 1.69
CA SER A 58 14.80 7.52 2.45
C SER A 58 15.58 8.05 3.66
N SER A 59 16.36 7.19 4.34
CA SER A 59 17.24 7.61 5.43
C SER A 59 18.34 8.57 4.95
N ALA A 60 18.97 8.29 3.80
CA ALA A 60 19.95 9.19 3.20
C ALA A 60 19.31 10.52 2.78
N PHE A 61 18.09 10.47 2.25
CA PHE A 61 17.32 11.65 1.86
C PHE A 61 17.10 12.59 3.06
N ILE A 62 16.50 12.10 4.15
CA ILE A 62 16.23 12.91 5.35
C ILE A 62 17.53 13.45 5.95
N SER A 63 18.59 12.64 5.98
CA SER A 63 19.83 12.98 6.68
C SER A 63 20.70 14.00 5.96
N TYR A 64 20.73 13.97 4.62
CA TYR A 64 21.73 14.71 3.84
C TYR A 64 21.14 15.67 2.81
N ILE A 65 19.90 15.47 2.36
CA ILE A 65 19.39 16.13 1.16
C ILE A 65 18.69 17.47 1.48
N GLY A 66 18.18 17.62 2.72
CA GLY A 66 17.48 18.82 3.20
C GLY A 66 18.12 20.17 2.84
N PRO A 67 19.44 20.38 3.03
CA PRO A 67 20.09 21.67 2.75
C PRO A 67 20.16 22.07 1.27
N PHE A 68 19.89 21.16 0.34
CA PHE A 68 20.10 21.40 -1.09
C PHE A 68 18.83 21.85 -1.82
N THR A 69 19.02 22.55 -2.94
CA THR A 69 17.94 22.95 -3.87
C THR A 69 17.38 21.75 -4.61
N LYS A 70 16.10 21.79 -4.98
CA LYS A 70 15.38 20.72 -5.72
C LYS A 70 16.22 20.04 -6.82
N SER A 71 16.77 20.82 -7.75
CA SER A 71 17.56 20.27 -8.88
C SER A 71 18.83 19.54 -8.45
N TYR A 72 19.41 19.91 -7.31
CA TYR A 72 20.56 19.21 -6.75
C TYR A 72 20.13 17.97 -5.98
N ARG A 73 18.95 17.98 -5.33
CA ARG A 73 18.37 16.79 -4.71
C ARG A 73 18.12 15.69 -5.75
N GLU A 74 17.50 16.05 -6.87
CA GLU A 74 17.23 15.14 -8.00
C GLU A 74 18.54 14.53 -8.52
N LYS A 75 19.55 15.36 -8.82
CA LYS A 75 20.87 14.87 -9.25
C LYS A 75 21.53 13.93 -8.23
N LEU A 76 21.47 14.27 -6.95
CA LEU A 76 22.11 13.47 -5.91
C LEU A 76 21.41 12.10 -5.77
N MET A 77 20.08 12.06 -5.89
CA MET A 77 19.33 10.80 -5.89
C MET A 77 19.62 9.98 -7.14
N ASP A 78 19.39 10.56 -8.32
CA ASP A 78 19.33 9.82 -9.59
C ASP A 78 20.72 9.51 -10.16
N GLU A 79 21.69 10.41 -9.98
CA GLU A 79 23.03 10.26 -10.56
C GLU A 79 24.04 9.70 -9.55
N THR A 80 23.73 9.70 -8.25
CA THR A 80 24.69 9.25 -7.21
C THR A 80 24.14 8.13 -6.32
N LEU A 81 23.09 8.38 -5.54
CA LEU A 81 22.63 7.44 -4.51
C LEU A 81 22.00 6.18 -5.10
N CYS A 82 21.06 6.31 -6.05
CA CYS A 82 20.43 5.16 -6.71
C CYS A 82 21.45 4.29 -7.47
N PRO A 83 22.37 4.85 -8.28
CA PRO A 83 23.44 4.08 -8.91
C PRO A 83 24.38 3.41 -7.91
N LEU A 84 24.74 4.09 -6.82
CA LEU A 84 25.63 3.55 -5.79
C LEU A 84 25.04 2.31 -5.12
N LEU A 85 23.73 2.29 -4.84
CA LEU A 85 23.07 1.15 -4.21
C LEU A 85 22.77 0.03 -5.22
N SER A 86 22.50 0.39 -6.48
CA SER A 86 22.21 -0.57 -7.56
C SER A 86 23.47 -1.27 -8.06
N ALA A 87 24.62 -0.58 -8.05
CA ALA A 87 25.90 -1.09 -8.49
C ALA A 87 27.01 -0.65 -7.52
N PRO A 88 27.03 -1.18 -6.29
CA PRO A 88 28.00 -0.76 -5.30
C PRO A 88 29.42 -1.19 -5.70
N PRO A 89 30.46 -0.38 -5.40
CA PRO A 89 31.85 -0.73 -5.70
C PRO A 89 32.31 -2.03 -5.01
N VAL A 90 31.68 -2.38 -3.89
CA VAL A 90 31.94 -3.58 -3.10
C VAL A 90 30.62 -4.18 -2.65
N GLY A 91 30.47 -5.49 -2.82
CA GLY A 91 29.27 -6.23 -2.41
C GLY A 91 28.29 -6.48 -3.55
N ALA A 92 27.08 -6.90 -3.19
CA ALA A 92 26.00 -7.17 -4.14
C ALA A 92 25.07 -5.95 -4.27
N PRO A 93 24.40 -5.77 -5.41
CA PRO A 93 23.31 -4.80 -5.58
C PRO A 93 22.29 -4.91 -4.46
N ILE A 94 21.83 -3.76 -3.97
CA ILE A 94 20.75 -3.68 -2.99
C ILE A 94 19.46 -3.44 -3.78
N PRO A 95 18.49 -4.38 -3.77
CA PRO A 95 17.21 -4.17 -4.44
C PRO A 95 16.47 -2.99 -3.83
N MET A 96 15.89 -2.16 -4.70
CA MET A 96 15.09 -1.00 -4.35
C MET A 96 14.01 -0.80 -5.40
N THR A 97 12.99 -0.02 -5.07
CA THR A 97 11.95 0.39 -6.01
C THR A 97 12.55 1.27 -7.12
N GLU A 98 12.25 0.95 -8.38
CA GLU A 98 12.59 1.83 -9.51
C GLU A 98 11.80 3.14 -9.42
N ASP A 99 12.43 4.26 -9.75
CA ASP A 99 11.83 5.60 -9.68
C ASP A 99 11.18 5.92 -8.31
N ILE A 100 11.86 5.51 -7.25
CA ILE A 100 11.42 5.67 -5.86
C ILE A 100 11.05 7.12 -5.52
N GLU A 101 9.81 7.31 -5.09
CA GLU A 101 9.37 8.56 -4.49
C GLU A 101 9.58 8.51 -2.98
N THR A 102 10.66 9.13 -2.50
CA THR A 102 11.09 9.07 -1.08
C THR A 102 10.00 9.53 -0.13
N ILE A 103 9.21 10.53 -0.50
CA ILE A 103 8.09 11.00 0.33
C ILE A 103 6.98 9.95 0.49
N GLY A 104 6.69 9.15 -0.54
CA GLY A 104 5.69 8.09 -0.48
C GLY A 104 6.06 6.92 0.45
N ILE A 105 7.34 6.82 0.82
CA ILE A 105 7.83 5.86 1.83
C ILE A 105 7.68 6.42 3.24
N MET A 106 7.81 7.73 3.40
CA MET A 106 7.88 8.39 4.70
C MET A 106 6.50 8.86 5.19
N CYS A 107 5.64 9.29 4.27
CA CYS A 107 4.34 9.85 4.56
C CYS A 107 3.29 9.26 3.62
N SER A 108 2.10 9.04 4.16
CA SER A 108 0.91 8.71 3.38
C SER A 108 0.28 9.97 2.78
N ASP A 109 -0.47 9.79 1.68
CA ASP A 109 -1.24 10.88 1.06
C ASP A 109 -2.21 11.56 2.05
N ALA A 110 -2.72 10.80 3.03
CA ALA A 110 -3.60 11.31 4.06
C ALA A 110 -2.87 12.28 5.02
N GLU A 111 -1.63 11.95 5.41
CA GLU A 111 -0.80 12.83 6.26
C GLU A 111 -0.40 14.09 5.52
N ILE A 112 0.00 13.99 4.24
CA ILE A 112 0.32 15.16 3.41
C ILE A 112 -0.91 16.06 3.26
N ALA A 113 -2.09 15.48 3.02
CA ALA A 113 -3.34 16.24 2.94
C ALA A 113 -3.65 16.94 4.27
N GLU A 114 -3.41 16.29 5.41
CA GLU A 114 -3.55 16.90 6.71
C GLU A 114 -2.59 18.09 6.89
N TYR A 115 -1.31 17.95 6.55
CA TYR A 115 -0.36 19.07 6.60
C TYR A 115 -0.76 20.23 5.71
N GLN A 116 -1.29 19.96 4.52
CA GLN A 116 -1.81 20.99 3.61
C GLN A 116 -2.98 21.75 4.24
N THR A 117 -3.89 21.08 4.96
CA THR A 117 -4.95 21.76 5.71
C THR A 117 -4.42 22.62 6.85
N GLN A 118 -3.23 22.31 7.37
CA GLN A 118 -2.52 23.06 8.41
C GLN A 118 -1.63 24.18 7.86
N GLY A 119 -1.62 24.41 6.54
CA GLY A 119 -0.90 25.52 5.90
C GLY A 119 0.40 25.13 5.21
N LEU A 120 0.70 23.84 5.07
CA LEU A 120 1.80 23.38 4.21
C LEU A 120 1.50 23.74 2.74
N PRO A 121 2.42 24.41 2.03
CA PRO A 121 2.26 24.62 0.59
C PRO A 121 2.15 23.28 -0.17
N SER A 122 1.36 23.26 -1.23
CA SER A 122 1.07 22.04 -2.00
C SER A 122 2.18 21.61 -2.96
N ASP A 123 3.33 22.28 -2.94
CA ASP A 123 4.46 21.93 -3.80
C ASP A 123 5.28 20.77 -3.21
N ARG A 124 5.93 20.03 -4.11
CA ARG A 124 6.71 18.84 -3.76
C ARG A 124 7.85 19.13 -2.77
N VAL A 125 8.53 20.27 -2.89
CA VAL A 125 9.68 20.59 -2.01
C VAL A 125 9.20 20.88 -0.60
N SER A 126 8.06 21.55 -0.46
CA SER A 126 7.41 21.76 0.84
C SER A 126 7.00 20.44 1.48
N ALA A 127 6.43 19.51 0.70
CA ALA A 127 6.10 18.17 1.19
C ALA A 127 7.34 17.36 1.59
N GLU A 128 8.44 17.45 0.84
CA GLU A 128 9.72 16.80 1.21
C GLU A 128 10.36 17.39 2.48
N ASN A 129 9.99 18.62 2.87
CA ASN A 129 10.55 19.34 4.01
C ASN A 129 9.64 19.33 5.25
N SER A 130 8.42 18.81 5.13
CA SER A 130 7.40 18.87 6.20
C SER A 130 7.82 18.12 7.46
#